data_AF-A0A328AF83-F1
#
_entry.id   AF-A0A328AF83-F1
#
_cell.length_a   1.000
_cell.length_b   1.000
_cell.length_c   1.000
_cell.angle_alpha   90.00
_cell.angle_beta   90.00
_cell.angle_gamma   90.00
#
_symmetry.space_group_name_H-M   'P 1'
#
loop_
_entity.id
_entity.type
_entity.pdbx_description
1 polymer ?
#
loop_
_entity_poly.entity_id
_entity_poly.type
_entity_poly.pdbx_seq_one_letter_code
_entity_poly.pdbx_strand_id
1 'polypeptide(L)'
;MADDSSNIDVLNSTAQAQLKSIIERIENLEAEKAEVAEQIKEVFAEAKGNGYDVKTLRKVVRLRKQDRAKRQEEEALLDLYLSALGEV
;
A
#
# COMPACT_ATOMS: atom_id res chain seq x y z
N MET A 1 -2.32 -31.15 31.45
CA MET A 1 -1.60 -30.45 30.38
C MET A 1 -1.15 -31.54 29.41
N ALA A 2 -1.90 -31.75 28.34
CA ALA A 2 -1.59 -32.74 27.32
C ALA A 2 -0.79 -32.02 26.23
N ASP A 3 0.34 -32.61 25.86
CA ASP A 3 1.15 -32.27 24.68
C ASP A 3 0.26 -32.06 23.46
N ASP A 4 0.06 -30.79 23.07
CA ASP A 4 -0.33 -30.42 21.71
C ASP A 4 0.94 -30.15 20.89
N SER A 5 1.86 -31.13 20.93
CA SER A 5 2.95 -31.23 19.97
C SER A 5 2.34 -31.81 18.69
N SER A 6 1.49 -31.02 18.02
CA SER A 6 0.97 -31.38 16.71
C SER A 6 2.15 -31.53 15.76
N ASN A 7 2.38 -32.80 15.42
CA ASN A 7 3.30 -33.32 14.44
C ASN A 7 3.54 -32.28 13.34
N ILE A 8 4.76 -31.72 13.27
CA ILE A 8 5.23 -31.03 12.08
C ILE A 8 5.32 -32.13 11.03
N ASP A 9 4.19 -32.43 10.38
CA ASP A 9 4.11 -33.42 9.32
C ASP A 9 5.20 -33.04 8.32
N VAL A 10 6.27 -33.82 8.33
CA VAL A 10 7.48 -33.55 7.55
C VAL A 10 7.04 -33.37 6.12
N LEU A 11 7.17 -32.13 5.61
CA LEU A 11 6.78 -31.78 4.26
C LEU A 11 7.39 -32.80 3.30
N ASN A 12 6.56 -33.58 2.61
CA ASN A 12 7.03 -34.53 1.61
C ASN A 12 7.72 -33.76 0.47
N SER A 13 8.53 -34.45 -0.35
CA SER A 13 9.34 -33.82 -1.40
C SER A 13 8.53 -32.94 -2.35
N THR A 14 7.30 -33.33 -2.68
CA THR A 14 6.37 -32.54 -3.50
C THR A 14 5.95 -31.25 -2.79
N ALA A 15 5.57 -31.32 -1.51
CA ALA A 15 5.20 -30.16 -0.72
C ALA A 15 6.39 -29.19 -0.52
N GLN A 16 7.61 -29.71 -0.37
CA GLN A 16 8.83 -28.90 -0.33
C GLN A 16 9.09 -28.17 -1.67
N ALA A 17 8.87 -28.84 -2.80
CA ALA A 17 9.03 -28.22 -4.12
C ALA A 17 7.99 -27.11 -4.36
N GLN A 18 6.73 -27.33 -3.95
CA GLN A 18 5.68 -26.32 -4.02
C GLN A 18 5.99 -25.11 -3.15
N LEU A 19 6.45 -25.32 -1.91
CA LEU A 19 6.84 -24.24 -1.01
C LEU A 19 7.97 -23.39 -1.60
N LYS A 20 9.01 -24.04 -2.15
CA LYS A 20 10.12 -23.32 -2.83
C LYS A 20 9.61 -22.48 -3.99
N SER A 21 8.73 -23.02 -4.83
CA SER A 21 8.15 -22.27 -5.95
C SER A 21 7.29 -21.08 -5.50
N ILE A 22 6.52 -21.22 -4.42
CA ILE A 22 5.73 -20.11 -3.86
C ILE A 22 6.66 -19.01 -3.34
N ILE A 23 7.69 -19.36 -2.58
CA ILE A 23 8.65 -18.40 -2.02
C ILE A 23 9.38 -17.66 -3.14
N GLU A 24 9.93 -18.38 -4.12
CA GLU A 24 10.65 -17.77 -5.25
C GLU A 24 9.76 -16.79 -6.02
N ARG A 25 8.49 -17.14 -6.26
CA ARG A 25 7.53 -16.22 -6.90
C ARG A 25 7.26 -14.97 -6.06
N ILE A 26 7.14 -15.11 -4.74
CA ILE A 26 6.93 -13.96 -3.84
C ILE A 26 8.17 -13.07 -3.81
N GLU A 27 9.37 -13.64 -3.73
CA GLU A 27 10.63 -12.90 -3.72
C GLU A 27 10.82 -12.10 -5.00
N ASN A 28 10.53 -12.70 -6.16
CA ASN A 28 10.54 -11.99 -7.44
C ASN A 28 9.55 -10.82 -7.46
N LEU A 29 8.31 -11.03 -6.97
CA LEU A 29 7.31 -9.95 -6.89
C LEU A 29 7.70 -8.84 -5.90
N GLU A 30 8.34 -9.17 -4.78
CA GLU A 30 8.84 -8.17 -3.83
C GLU A 30 10.03 -7.38 -4.42
N ALA A 31 10.89 -8.02 -5.21
CA ALA A 31 11.96 -7.34 -5.95
C ALA A 31 11.38 -6.36 -6.98
N GLU A 32 10.44 -6.78 -7.82
CA GLU A 32 9.76 -5.91 -8.79
C GLU A 32 9.05 -4.75 -8.10
N LYS A 33 8.38 -5.00 -6.98
CA LYS A 33 7.74 -3.97 -6.16
C LYS A 33 8.73 -2.96 -5.59
N ALA A 34 9.92 -3.41 -5.19
CA ALA A 34 10.99 -2.53 -4.72
C ALA A 34 11.53 -1.64 -5.86
N GLU A 35 11.73 -2.20 -7.05
CA GLU A 35 12.15 -1.44 -8.23
C GLU A 35 11.12 -0.35 -8.60
N VAL A 36 9.83 -0.72 -8.64
CA VAL A 36 8.74 0.23 -8.89
C VAL A 36 8.67 1.30 -7.80
N ALA A 37 8.90 0.94 -6.53
CA ALA A 37 8.92 1.90 -5.43
C ALA A 37 10.05 2.92 -5.60
N GLU A 38 11.23 2.51 -6.05
CA GLU A 38 12.34 3.42 -6.31
C GLU A 38 12.05 4.33 -7.51
N GLN A 39 11.49 3.79 -8.61
CA GLN A 39 11.05 4.61 -9.75
C GLN A 39 10.02 5.68 -9.33
N ILE A 40 9.05 5.33 -8.49
CA ILE A 40 8.09 6.30 -7.95
C ILE A 40 8.79 7.40 -7.14
N LYS A 41 9.81 7.03 -6.37
CA LYS A 41 10.58 7.96 -5.55
C LYS A 41 11.41 8.92 -6.42
N GLU A 42 12.00 8.43 -7.51
CA GLU A 42 12.68 9.26 -8.50
C GLU A 42 11.74 10.29 -9.14
N VAL A 43 10.52 9.88 -9.54
CA VAL A 43 9.51 10.82 -10.09
C VAL A 43 9.15 11.91 -9.07
N PHE A 44 8.98 11.55 -7.80
CA PHE A 44 8.76 12.56 -6.76
C PHE A 44 9.97 13.47 -6.52
N ALA A 45 11.19 12.94 -6.67
CA ALA A 45 12.42 13.74 -6.55
C ALA A 45 12.57 14.72 -7.72
N GLU A 46 12.25 14.29 -8.94
CA GLU A 46 12.20 15.13 -10.13
C GLU A 46 11.16 16.25 -9.96
N ALA A 47 9.95 15.91 -9.51
CA ALA A 47 8.91 16.90 -9.22
C ALA A 47 9.37 17.92 -8.18
N LYS A 48 10.12 17.49 -7.16
CA LYS A 48 10.73 18.40 -6.17
C LYS A 48 11.76 19.34 -6.81
N GLY A 49 12.61 18.82 -7.71
CA GLY A 49 13.60 19.61 -8.45
C GLY A 49 12.93 20.66 -9.35
N ASN A 50 11.77 20.34 -9.89
CA ASN A 50 10.94 21.24 -10.70
C ASN A 50 10.11 22.24 -9.86
N GLY A 51 10.24 22.23 -8.52
CA GLY A 51 9.60 23.18 -7.62
C GLY A 51 8.20 22.78 -7.11
N TYR A 52 7.75 21.55 -7.35
CA TYR A 52 6.48 21.06 -6.81
C TYR A 52 6.60 20.60 -5.35
N ASP A 53 5.54 20.82 -4.55
CA ASP A 53 5.44 20.22 -3.21
C ASP A 53 5.07 18.74 -3.29
N VAL A 54 6.05 17.89 -3.02
CA VAL A 54 5.90 16.43 -2.96
C VAL A 54 4.82 15.98 -1.95
N LYS A 55 4.65 16.70 -0.84
CA LYS A 55 3.64 16.33 0.18
C LYS A 55 2.24 16.48 -0.40
N THR A 56 1.97 17.60 -1.07
CA THR A 56 0.70 17.85 -1.77
C THR A 56 0.49 16.86 -2.91
N LEU A 57 1.51 16.57 -3.72
CA LEU A 57 1.39 15.56 -4.80
C LEU A 57 1.01 14.17 -4.26
N ARG A 58 1.63 13.72 -3.16
CA ARG A 58 1.25 12.46 -2.50
C ARG A 58 -0.20 12.46 -2.02
N LYS A 59 -0.69 13.59 -1.49
CA LYS A 59 -2.10 13.75 -1.10
C LYS A 59 -3.02 13.63 -2.32
N VAL A 60 -2.68 14.30 -3.42
CA VAL A 60 -3.45 14.24 -4.68
C VAL A 60 -3.53 12.80 -5.21
N VAL A 61 -2.40 12.07 -5.26
CA VAL A 61 -2.40 10.67 -5.71
C VAL A 61 -3.28 9.80 -4.81
N ARG A 62 -3.22 9.98 -3.49
CA ARG A 62 -4.08 9.26 -2.54
C ARG A 62 -5.56 9.56 -2.76
N LEU A 63 -5.92 10.84 -2.86
CA LEU A 63 -7.30 11.26 -3.13
C LEU A 63 -7.81 10.63 -4.43
N ARG A 64 -6.99 10.66 -5.50
CA ARG A 64 -7.35 10.07 -6.80
C ARG A 64 -7.54 8.55 -6.78
N LYS A 65 -6.94 7.84 -5.82
CA LYS A 65 -7.16 6.40 -5.61
C LYS A 65 -8.47 6.09 -4.88
N GLN A 66 -9.03 7.05 -4.14
CA GLN A 66 -10.32 6.87 -3.47
C GLN A 66 -11.47 6.98 -4.48
N ASP A 67 -12.56 6.25 -4.19
CA ASP A 67 -13.82 6.34 -4.91
C ASP A 67 -14.32 7.79 -4.91
N ARG A 68 -14.71 8.28 -6.09
CA ARG A 68 -15.13 9.67 -6.28
C ARG A 68 -16.41 9.98 -5.51
N ALA A 69 -17.34 9.04 -5.40
CA ALA A 69 -18.58 9.22 -4.66
C ALA A 69 -18.31 9.33 -3.15
N LYS A 70 -17.47 8.43 -2.62
CA LYS A 70 -17.05 8.49 -1.20
C LYS A 70 -16.31 9.78 -0.87
N ARG A 71 -15.44 10.26 -1.77
CA ARG A 71 -14.74 11.53 -1.58
C ARG A 71 -15.71 12.71 -1.50
N GLN A 72 -16.70 12.75 -2.39
CA GLN A 72 -17.70 13.82 -2.40
C GLN A 72 -18.56 13.81 -1.13
N GLU A 73 -18.90 12.62 -0.63
CA GLU A 73 -19.61 12.47 0.64
C GLU A 73 -18.77 12.95 1.83
N GLU A 74 -17.51 12.53 1.90
CA GLU A 74 -16.56 12.98 2.93
C GLU A 74 -16.33 14.51 2.89
N GLU A 75 -16.19 15.09 1.69
CA GLU A 75 -16.04 16.55 1.49
C GLU A 75 -17.30 17.30 1.95
N ALA A 76 -18.51 16.82 1.60
CA ALA A 76 -19.76 17.43 2.04
C ALA A 76 -19.94 17.38 3.57
N LEU A 77 -19.55 16.28 4.21
CA LEU A 77 -19.58 16.15 5.67
C LEU A 77 -18.54 17.07 6.33
N LEU A 78 -17.35 17.17 5.76
CA LEU A 78 -16.30 18.05 6.25
C LEU A 78 -16.75 19.52 6.22
N ASP A 79 -17.31 19.97 5.10
CA ASP A 79 -17.81 21.34 4.96
C ASP A 79 -18.96 21.63 5.95
N LEU A 80 -19.85 20.65 6.18
CA LEU A 80 -20.91 20.77 7.19
C LEU A 80 -20.33 20.95 8.61
N TYR A 81 -19.29 20.19 8.96
CA TYR A 81 -18.66 20.30 10.28
C TYR A 81 -17.87 21.60 10.43
N LEU A 82 -17.12 22.02 9.41
CA LEU A 82 -16.36 23.28 9.45
C LEU A 82 -17.29 24.49 9.55
N SER A 83 -18.40 24.49 8.79
CA SER A 83 -19.42 25.55 8.89
C SER A 83 -20.10 25.56 10.26
N ALA A 84 -20.41 24.41 10.85
CA ALA A 84 -20.95 24.32 12.21
C ALA A 84 -19.98 24.84 13.28
N LEU A 85 -18.67 24.75 13.05
CA LEU A 85 -17.62 25.27 13.92
C LEU A 85 -17.26 26.74 13.64
N GLY A 86 -17.79 27.33 12.56
CA GLY A 86 -17.50 28.71 12.16
C GLY A 86 -16.10 28.91 11.56
N GLU A 87 -15.48 27.85 11.05
CA GLU A 87 -14.17 27.91 10.37
C GLU A 87 -14.30 28.14 8.84
N VAL A 88 -15.51 28.38 8.35
CA VAL A 88 -15.86 28.73 6.96
C VAL A 88 -16.75 29.95 6.93
#